data_AF-A0A843I901-F1
#
_entry.id   AF-A0A843I901-F1
#
_cell.length_a   1.000
_cell.length_b   1.000
_cell.length_c   1.000
_cell.angle_alpha   90.00
_cell.angle_beta   90.00
_cell.angle_gamma   90.00
#
_symmetry.space_group_name_H-M   'P 1'
#
loop_
_entity.id
_entity.type
_entity.pdbx_description
1 polymer ?
#
loop_
_entity_poly.entity_id
_entity_poly.type
_entity_poly.pdbx_seq_one_letter_code
_entity_poly.pdbx_strand_id
1 'polypeptide(L)'
;MNIKSSDIDVSILQENNVSDEFIKDLENTKEDGKIRIGLSKDFLLLNELNNDLGKYYVENESKIKNLTQKRNNSILAHGLESQTKEDFDSFLEIVMILARKLDKDMNKFIKETRFAKYDIKLKINAI
;
A
#
# COMPACT_ATOMS: atom_id res chain seq x y z
N MET A 1 -18.65 0.57 -4.25
CA MET A 1 -18.57 -0.38 -3.13
C MET A 1 -17.72 0.27 -2.04
N ASN A 2 -18.16 0.22 -0.78
CA ASN A 2 -17.43 0.84 0.34
C ASN A 2 -17.18 -0.21 1.42
N ILE A 3 -16.02 -0.86 1.36
CA ILE A 3 -15.58 -1.85 2.37
C ILE A 3 -14.66 -1.14 3.35
N LYS A 4 -14.86 -1.37 4.65
CA LYS A 4 -13.98 -0.87 5.70
C LYS A 4 -13.13 -2.02 6.23
N SER A 5 -11.82 -1.98 6.00
CA SER A 5 -10.90 -3.01 6.49
C SER A 5 -10.85 -3.12 8.03
N SER A 6 -11.33 -2.11 8.74
CA SER A 6 -11.44 -2.08 10.21
C SER A 6 -12.73 -2.67 10.77
N ASP A 7 -13.69 -2.96 9.91
CA ASP A 7 -15.00 -3.55 10.26
C ASP A 7 -15.68 -4.05 8.99
N ILE A 8 -15.32 -5.27 8.55
CA ILE A 8 -15.84 -5.84 7.30
C ILE A 8 -17.25 -6.37 7.51
N ASP A 9 -18.16 -5.89 6.67
CA ASP A 9 -19.49 -6.48 6.50
C ASP A 9 -19.43 -7.62 5.46
N VAL A 10 -19.56 -8.86 5.94
CA VAL A 10 -19.49 -10.06 5.11
C VAL A 10 -20.67 -10.18 4.13
N SER A 11 -21.82 -9.56 4.41
CA SER A 11 -22.95 -9.58 3.50
C SER A 11 -22.62 -8.85 2.20
N ILE A 12 -21.87 -7.74 2.28
CA ILE A 12 -21.37 -7.03 1.10
C ILE A 12 -20.43 -7.93 0.29
N LEU A 13 -19.63 -8.79 0.94
CA LEU A 13 -18.70 -9.68 0.23
C LEU A 13 -19.44 -10.79 -0.53
N GLN A 14 -20.48 -11.36 0.08
CA GLN A 14 -21.35 -12.37 -0.55
C GLN A 14 -22.04 -11.80 -1.80
N GLU A 15 -22.57 -10.59 -1.71
CA GLU A 15 -23.19 -9.88 -2.85
C GLU A 15 -22.21 -9.64 -4.02
N ASN A 16 -20.90 -9.64 -3.75
CA ASN A 16 -19.86 -9.36 -4.72
C ASN A 16 -19.06 -10.62 -5.12
N ASN A 17 -19.61 -11.82 -4.88
CA ASN A 17 -19.05 -13.11 -5.30
C ASN A 17 -17.64 -13.41 -4.73
N VAL A 18 -17.34 -12.90 -3.53
CA VAL A 18 -16.17 -13.38 -2.77
C VAL A 18 -16.42 -14.81 -2.34
N SER A 19 -15.40 -15.67 -2.41
CA SER A 19 -15.57 -17.09 -2.09
C SER A 19 -15.96 -17.33 -0.63
N ASP A 20 -16.81 -18.34 -0.39
CA ASP A 20 -17.21 -18.75 0.96
C ASP A 20 -16.00 -19.14 1.83
N GLU A 21 -14.98 -19.72 1.22
CA GLU A 21 -13.72 -20.05 1.90
C GLU A 21 -13.01 -18.79 2.41
N PHE A 22 -12.90 -17.76 1.59
CA PHE A 22 -12.29 -16.50 2.00
C PHE A 22 -13.11 -15.78 3.07
N ILE A 23 -14.44 -15.78 2.95
CA ILE A 23 -15.33 -15.20 3.97
C ILE A 23 -15.18 -15.94 5.30
N LYS A 24 -15.12 -17.27 5.28
CA LYS A 24 -14.89 -18.07 6.47
C LYS A 24 -13.55 -17.75 7.13
N ASP A 25 -12.49 -17.59 6.33
CA ASP A 25 -11.18 -17.17 6.84
C ASP A 25 -11.23 -15.77 7.49
N LEU A 26 -11.98 -14.82 6.90
CA LEU A 26 -12.20 -13.51 7.50
C LEU A 26 -12.96 -13.58 8.84
N GLU A 27 -14.05 -14.36 8.91
CA GLU A 27 -14.81 -14.55 10.16
C GLU A 27 -13.95 -15.16 11.28
N ASN A 28 -12.96 -15.99 10.95
CA ASN A 28 -12.01 -16.52 11.95
C ASN A 28 -11.10 -15.44 12.55
N THR A 29 -10.95 -14.28 11.90
CA THR A 29 -10.18 -13.13 12.41
C THR A 29 -11.00 -12.18 13.29
N LYS A 30 -12.28 -12.52 13.53
CA LYS A 30 -13.21 -11.65 14.26
C LYS A 30 -12.78 -11.50 15.72
N GLU A 31 -12.60 -10.25 16.14
CA GLU A 31 -12.24 -9.87 17.49
C GLU A 31 -13.11 -8.70 17.94
N ASP A 32 -13.67 -8.81 19.15
CA ASP A 32 -14.65 -7.86 19.70
C ASP A 32 -15.85 -7.61 18.77
N GLY A 33 -16.30 -8.68 18.11
CA GLY A 33 -17.43 -8.64 17.18
C GLY A 33 -17.13 -8.01 15.82
N LYS A 34 -15.89 -7.60 15.56
CA LYS A 34 -15.49 -6.93 14.32
C LYS A 34 -14.43 -7.71 13.57
N ILE A 35 -14.53 -7.72 12.25
CA ILE A 35 -13.52 -8.30 11.37
C ILE A 35 -12.55 -7.18 10.97
N ARG A 36 -11.29 -7.31 11.39
CA ARG A 36 -10.21 -6.38 11.06
C ARG A 36 -9.14 -7.12 10.29
N ILE A 37 -8.77 -6.60 9.14
CA ILE A 37 -7.70 -7.17 8.33
C ILE A 37 -6.56 -6.19 8.12
N GLY A 38 -5.35 -6.74 7.99
CA GLY A 38 -4.17 -5.97 7.63
C GLY A 38 -3.99 -5.85 6.12
N LEU A 39 -3.04 -4.99 5.73
CA LEU A 39 -2.76 -4.62 4.33
C LEU A 39 -2.60 -5.82 3.38
N SER A 40 -1.88 -6.86 3.78
CA SER A 40 -1.69 -8.04 2.92
C SER A 40 -3.02 -8.70 2.58
N LYS A 41 -3.90 -8.84 3.57
CA LYS A 41 -5.22 -9.46 3.41
C LYS A 41 -6.19 -8.54 2.69
N ASP A 42 -6.04 -7.21 2.78
CA ASP A 42 -6.76 -6.24 1.94
C ASP A 42 -6.49 -6.49 0.45
N PHE A 43 -5.23 -6.69 0.06
CA PHE A 43 -4.90 -6.99 -1.33
C PHE A 43 -5.44 -8.35 -1.78
N LEU A 44 -5.45 -9.35 -0.91
CA LEU A 44 -6.08 -10.64 -1.22
C LEU A 44 -7.59 -10.50 -1.42
N LEU A 45 -8.27 -9.68 -0.59
CA LEU A 45 -9.68 -9.36 -0.78
C LEU A 45 -9.92 -8.63 -2.11
N LEU A 46 -9.06 -7.69 -2.48
CA LEU A 46 -9.12 -7.06 -3.81
C LEU A 46 -8.97 -8.09 -4.93
N ASN A 47 -8.13 -9.11 -4.77
CA ASN A 47 -7.98 -10.17 -5.75
C ASN A 47 -9.26 -11.02 -5.88
N GLU A 48 -9.90 -11.40 -4.77
CA GLU A 48 -11.20 -12.08 -4.77
C GLU A 48 -12.27 -11.26 -5.51
N LEU A 49 -12.22 -9.93 -5.36
CA LEU A 49 -13.10 -8.98 -6.05
C LEU A 49 -12.67 -8.71 -7.51
N ASN A 50 -11.76 -9.51 -8.07
CA ASN A 50 -11.24 -9.40 -9.44
C ASN A 50 -10.57 -8.06 -9.76
N ASN A 51 -10.11 -7.32 -8.75
CA ASN A 51 -9.50 -6.00 -8.90
C ASN A 51 -8.05 -6.07 -9.39
N ASP A 52 -7.67 -5.17 -10.29
CA ASP A 52 -6.33 -5.12 -10.91
C ASP A 52 -5.18 -4.85 -9.91
N LEU A 53 -5.43 -4.13 -8.81
CA LEU A 53 -4.44 -3.95 -7.76
C LEU A 53 -4.23 -5.25 -6.98
N GLY A 54 -5.31 -5.95 -6.65
CA GLY A 54 -5.27 -7.23 -5.95
C GLY A 54 -4.51 -8.28 -6.77
N LYS A 55 -4.86 -8.42 -8.04
CA LYS A 55 -4.17 -9.31 -9.00
C LYS A 55 -2.68 -9.01 -9.07
N TYR A 56 -2.34 -7.74 -9.28
CA TYR A 56 -0.93 -7.32 -9.36
C TYR A 56 -0.17 -7.59 -8.05
N TYR A 57 -0.80 -7.37 -6.89
CA TYR A 57 -0.18 -7.68 -5.61
C TYR A 57 0.11 -9.18 -5.48
N VAL A 58 -0.85 -10.06 -5.80
CA VAL A 58 -0.69 -11.52 -5.71
C VAL A 58 0.44 -11.99 -6.64
N GLU A 59 0.47 -11.50 -7.89
CA GLU A 59 1.53 -11.82 -8.86
C GLU A 59 2.93 -11.39 -8.41
N ASN A 60 3.03 -10.37 -7.55
CA ASN A 60 4.30 -9.75 -7.15
C ASN A 60 4.54 -9.83 -5.62
N GLU A 61 3.81 -10.69 -4.91
CA GLU A 61 3.69 -10.63 -3.44
C GLU A 61 5.05 -10.71 -2.75
N SER A 62 5.90 -11.65 -3.17
CA SER A 62 7.24 -11.83 -2.60
C SER A 62 8.12 -10.58 -2.79
N LYS A 63 8.09 -9.99 -3.99
CA LYS A 63 8.85 -8.76 -4.31
C LYS A 63 8.36 -7.60 -3.43
N ILE A 64 7.04 -7.43 -3.32
CA ILE A 64 6.41 -6.36 -2.53
C ILE A 64 6.73 -6.52 -1.04
N LYS A 65 6.61 -7.74 -0.50
CA LYS A 65 6.93 -8.04 0.91
C LYS A 65 8.40 -7.73 1.24
N ASN A 66 9.33 -8.20 0.39
CA ASN A 66 10.76 -7.95 0.58
C ASN A 66 11.06 -6.44 0.60
N LEU A 67 10.59 -5.71 -0.41
CA LEU A 67 10.82 -4.27 -0.52
C LEU A 67 10.17 -3.47 0.61
N THR A 68 8.99 -3.89 1.09
CA THR A 68 8.35 -3.28 2.26
C THR A 68 9.14 -3.54 3.54
N GLN A 69 9.69 -4.74 3.70
CA GLN A 69 10.54 -5.08 4.84
C GLN A 69 11.82 -4.22 4.85
N LYS A 70 12.49 -4.09 3.70
CA LYS A 70 13.65 -3.19 3.56
C LYS A 70 13.33 -1.75 3.94
N ARG A 71 12.20 -1.21 3.46
CA ARG A 71 11.72 0.13 3.84
C ARG A 71 11.49 0.23 5.35
N ASN A 72 10.85 -0.76 5.97
CA ASN A 72 10.54 -0.75 7.40
C ASN A 72 11.80 -0.82 8.28
N ASN A 73 12.83 -1.52 7.82
CA ASN A 73 14.11 -1.60 8.51
C ASN A 73 15.00 -0.37 8.32
N SER A 74 14.60 0.59 7.48
CA SER A 74 15.37 1.82 7.25
C SER A 74 15.27 2.83 8.39
N ILE A 75 16.27 3.73 8.48
CA ILE A 75 16.37 4.80 9.48
C ILE A 75 15.19 5.77 9.51
N LEU A 76 14.48 5.93 8.39
CA LEU A 76 13.32 6.82 8.29
C LEU A 76 12.00 6.11 8.66
N ALA A 77 12.05 4.83 9.01
CA ALA A 77 10.90 4.05 9.46
C ALA A 77 11.12 3.54 10.89
N HIS A 78 11.40 2.25 11.08
CA HIS A 78 11.49 1.63 12.40
C HIS A 78 12.83 0.94 12.67
N GLY A 79 13.75 0.90 11.70
CA GLY A 79 15.05 0.25 11.85
C GLY A 79 16.23 1.21 11.68
N LEU A 80 17.42 0.64 11.53
CA LEU A 80 18.69 1.38 11.38
C LEU A 80 19.46 0.97 10.12
N GLU A 81 18.88 0.13 9.26
CA GLU A 81 19.53 -0.37 8.05
C GLU A 81 19.66 0.75 7.01
N SER A 82 20.86 0.85 6.42
CA SER A 82 21.08 1.72 5.27
C SER A 82 20.42 1.12 4.02
N GLN A 83 19.89 1.95 3.15
CA GLN A 83 19.27 1.54 1.88
C GLN A 83 20.15 1.98 0.73
N THR A 84 20.34 1.13 -0.28
CA THR A 84 21.05 1.53 -1.49
C THR A 84 20.14 2.30 -2.44
N LYS A 85 20.73 2.89 -3.49
CA LYS A 85 19.95 3.52 -4.56
C LYS A 85 19.06 2.50 -5.27
N GLU A 86 19.55 1.29 -5.46
CA GLU A 86 18.84 0.19 -6.11
C GLU A 86 17.62 -0.25 -5.29
N ASP A 87 17.74 -0.29 -3.95
CA ASP A 87 16.61 -0.56 -3.05
C ASP A 87 15.51 0.51 -3.20
N PHE A 88 15.92 1.78 -3.22
CA PHE A 88 15.01 2.91 -3.44
C PHE A 88 14.33 2.85 -4.81
N ASP A 89 15.09 2.66 -5.89
CA ASP A 89 14.54 2.63 -7.25
C ASP A 89 13.55 1.47 -7.42
N SER A 90 13.87 0.30 -6.85
CA SER A 90 12.99 -0.88 -6.88
C SER A 90 11.70 -0.67 -6.09
N PHE A 91 11.78 -0.03 -4.91
CA PHE A 91 10.61 0.32 -4.11
C PHE A 91 9.74 1.36 -4.83
N LEU A 92 10.36 2.41 -5.38
CA LEU A 92 9.68 3.46 -6.13
C LEU A 92 8.95 2.91 -7.35
N GLU A 93 9.58 2.01 -8.11
CA GLU A 93 8.97 1.38 -9.28
C GLU A 93 7.62 0.72 -8.92
N ILE A 94 7.61 -0.14 -7.90
CA ILE A 94 6.39 -0.84 -7.46
C ILE A 94 5.32 0.13 -6.99
N VAL A 95 5.69 1.10 -6.14
CA VAL A 95 4.74 2.08 -5.62
C VAL A 95 4.10 2.86 -6.76
N MET A 96 4.89 3.27 -7.76
CA MET A 96 4.39 3.99 -8.93
C MET A 96 3.45 3.14 -9.79
N ILE A 97 3.71 1.83 -9.93
CA ILE A 97 2.81 0.93 -10.65
C ILE A 97 1.48 0.80 -9.91
N LEU A 98 1.52 0.50 -8.61
CA LEU A 98 0.31 0.38 -7.78
C LEU A 98 -0.49 1.67 -7.75
N ALA A 99 0.17 2.82 -7.57
CA ALA A 99 -0.47 4.12 -7.49
C ALA A 99 -1.18 4.51 -8.80
N ARG A 100 -0.61 4.18 -9.97
CA ARG A 100 -1.25 4.39 -11.28
C ARG A 100 -2.41 3.42 -11.54
N LYS A 101 -2.39 2.22 -10.95
CA LYS A 101 -3.53 1.30 -10.97
C LYS A 101 -4.67 1.81 -10.09
N LEU A 102 -4.34 2.45 -8.96
CA LEU A 102 -5.31 3.05 -8.05
C LEU A 102 -6.05 4.24 -8.69
N ASP A 103 -5.30 5.16 -9.29
CA ASP A 103 -5.85 6.38 -9.87
C ASP A 103 -5.12 6.76 -11.16
N LYS A 104 -5.88 7.00 -12.22
CA LYS A 104 -5.34 7.41 -13.53
C LYS A 104 -4.69 8.78 -13.48
N ASP A 105 -5.14 9.65 -12.57
CA ASP A 105 -4.61 10.99 -12.37
C ASP A 105 -3.42 11.03 -11.38
N MET A 106 -2.92 9.87 -10.93
CA MET A 106 -1.82 9.80 -9.97
C MET A 106 -0.59 10.61 -10.37
N ASN A 107 -0.26 10.67 -11.67
CA ASN A 107 0.87 11.48 -12.15
C ASN A 107 0.68 12.99 -11.88
N LYS A 108 -0.56 13.48 -11.92
CA LYS A 108 -0.89 14.86 -11.57
C LYS A 108 -0.63 15.10 -10.08
N PHE A 109 -1.14 14.22 -9.21
CA PHE A 109 -0.94 14.34 -7.77
C PHE A 109 0.55 14.35 -7.41
N ILE A 110 1.36 13.47 -7.99
CA ILE A 110 2.82 13.42 -7.75
C ILE A 110 3.53 14.72 -8.16
N LYS A 111 3.03 15.40 -9.19
CA LYS A 111 3.58 16.70 -9.63
C LYS A 111 3.22 17.81 -8.64
N GLU A 112 2.01 17.77 -8.10
CA GLU A 112 1.48 18.78 -7.18
C GLU A 112 1.96 18.59 -5.73
N THR A 113 2.26 17.36 -5.31
CA THR A 113 2.76 17.00 -3.97
C THR A 113 4.29 17.04 -3.87
N ARG A 114 4.91 18.13 -4.34
CA ARG A 114 6.35 18.36 -4.12
C ARG A 114 6.56 19.31 -2.96
N PHE A 115 7.61 19.04 -2.18
CA PHE A 115 8.06 19.98 -1.16
C PHE A 115 8.30 21.35 -1.79
N ALA A 116 7.85 22.39 -1.10
CA ALA A 116 8.13 23.76 -1.50
C ALA A 116 9.64 23.92 -1.67
N LYS A 117 10.06 24.33 -2.87
CA LYS A 117 11.45 24.70 -3.11
C LYS A 117 11.67 26.06 -2.49
N TYR A 118 12.28 26.09 -1.32
CA TYR A 118 12.81 27.33 -0.78
C TYR A 118 14.11 27.64 -1.52
N ASP A 119 14.17 28.81 -2.16
CA ASP A 119 15.40 29.34 -2.73
C ASP A 119 16.27 29.80 -1.56
N ILE A 120 17.08 28.89 -1.00
CA ILE A 120 18.03 29.20 0.06
C ILE A 120 19.18 29.98 -0.57
N LYS A 121 18.91 31.23 -0.95
CA LYS A 121 19.96 32.24 -1.08
C LYS A 121 20.39 32.56 0.35
N LEU A 122 21.32 31.77 0.87
CA LEU A 122 22.14 32.19 2.00
C LEU A 122 22.78 33.52 1.59
N LYS A 123 22.18 34.64 2.03
CA LYS A 123 22.87 35.92 2.07
C LYS A 123 23.94 35.77 3.15
N ILE A 124 25.05 35.13 2.78
CA ILE A 124 26.30 35.26 3.52
C ILE A 124 26.71 36.71 3.26
N ASN A 125 26.24 37.62 4.11
CA ASN A 125 26.86 38.93 4.22
C ASN A 125 28.25 38.65 4.77
N ALA A 126 29.25 38.64 3.89
CA ALA A 126 30.65 38.69 4.28
C ALA A 126 30.82 39.95 5.15
N ILE A 127 31.24 39.74 6.39
CA ILE A 127 31.71 40.78 7.31
C ILE A 127 33.13 41.18 6.88
#